data_AF-A0A6J3LKK2-F1
#
_entry.id   AF-A0A6J3LKK2-F1
#
_cell.length_a   1.000
_cell.length_b   1.000
_cell.length_c   1.000
_cell.angle_alpha   90.00
_cell.angle_beta   90.00
_cell.angle_gamma   90.00
#
_symmetry.space_group_name_H-M   'P 1'
#
loop_
_entity.id
_entity.type
_entity.pdbx_description
1 polymer ?
#
loop_
_entity_poly.entity_id
_entity_poly.type
_entity_poly.pdbx_seq_one_letter_code
_entity_poly.pdbx_strand_id
1 'polypeptide(L)'
;MILQDLMEHCSKYIVLPKHFNDLMNNNCIRKKDFYKATKNFKNFLSNSILSISQIEKLHQQYNTILSNYQRSRCMLDLELPKLINMRLMALCEGFEKITKVFDNKDGDNEIVALFKLIGEKLYIKDSNTAISHVEDSSKPKLCQKCKINYVHEK
;
A
#
# COMPACT_ATOMS: atom_id res chain seq x y z
N MET A 1 10.65 22.51 -24.57
CA MET A 1 10.95 21.11 -24.91
C MET A 1 11.29 20.28 -23.67
N ILE A 2 12.36 20.58 -22.91
CA ILE A 2 12.80 19.75 -21.77
C ILE A 2 11.76 19.62 -20.63
N LEU A 3 11.12 20.73 -20.24
CA LEU A 3 10.04 20.70 -19.23
C LEU A 3 8.85 19.87 -19.70
N GLN A 4 8.60 19.86 -21.01
CA GLN A 4 7.53 19.11 -21.65
C GLN A 4 7.84 17.61 -21.68
N ASP A 5 9.11 17.25 -21.94
CA ASP A 5 9.59 15.86 -21.83
C ASP A 5 9.56 15.36 -20.39
N LEU A 6 9.88 16.20 -19.40
CA LEU A 6 9.73 15.86 -17.99
C LEU A 6 8.26 15.62 -17.65
N MET A 7 7.37 16.52 -18.07
CA MET A 7 5.93 16.36 -17.85
C MET A 7 5.40 15.10 -18.55
N GLU A 8 5.86 14.78 -19.76
CA GLU A 8 5.48 13.56 -20.47
C GLU A 8 6.04 12.30 -19.80
N HIS A 9 7.29 12.34 -19.33
CA HIS A 9 7.90 11.21 -18.65
C HIS A 9 7.22 10.96 -17.31
N CYS A 10 7.09 11.99 -16.47
CA CYS A 10 6.42 11.89 -15.17
C CYS A 10 4.95 11.53 -15.30
N SER A 11 4.22 12.07 -16.30
CA SER A 11 2.79 11.75 -16.49
C SER A 11 2.55 10.27 -16.79
N LYS A 12 3.45 9.60 -17.53
CA LYS A 12 3.39 8.14 -17.75
C LYS A 12 3.47 7.33 -16.46
N TYR A 13 4.16 7.82 -15.43
CA TYR A 13 4.30 7.18 -14.11
C TYR A 13 3.32 7.71 -13.04
N ILE A 14 2.62 8.82 -13.31
CA ILE A 14 1.55 9.36 -12.45
C ILE A 14 0.26 8.55 -12.60
N VAL A 15 0.01 7.93 -13.77
CA VAL A 15 -1.16 7.06 -13.96
C VAL A 15 -1.09 5.86 -13.01
N LEU A 16 -2.16 5.63 -12.26
CA LEU A 16 -2.26 4.50 -11.34
C LEU A 16 -2.32 3.21 -12.17
N PRO A 17 -1.44 2.21 -11.93
CA PRO A 17 -1.54 0.93 -12.63
C PRO A 17 -2.91 0.31 -12.42
N LYS A 18 -3.51 -0.24 -13.49
CA LYS A 18 -4.86 -0.85 -13.45
C LYS A 18 -5.00 -1.86 -12.30
N HIS A 19 -4.01 -2.73 -12.16
CA HIS A 19 -3.93 -3.71 -11.06
C HIS A 19 -4.04 -3.05 -9.67
N PHE A 20 -3.39 -1.91 -9.44
CA PHE A 20 -3.45 -1.22 -8.16
C PHE A 20 -4.83 -0.60 -7.92
N ASN A 21 -5.47 -0.09 -8.97
CA ASN A 21 -6.85 0.39 -8.89
C ASN A 21 -7.81 -0.75 -8.52
N ASP A 22 -7.61 -1.94 -9.11
CA ASP A 22 -8.40 -3.13 -8.80
C ASP A 22 -8.23 -3.57 -7.34
N LEU A 23 -6.99 -3.55 -6.82
CA LEU A 23 -6.72 -3.82 -5.39
C LEU A 23 -7.41 -2.82 -4.46
N MET A 24 -7.34 -1.52 -4.78
CA MET A 24 -8.00 -0.46 -4.00
C MET A 24 -9.52 -0.65 -3.98
N ASN A 25 -10.12 -0.90 -5.15
CA ASN A 25 -11.55 -1.15 -5.29
C ASN A 25 -11.98 -2.41 -4.52
N ASN A 26 -11.21 -3.49 -4.65
CA ASN A 26 -11.46 -4.74 -3.93
C ASN A 26 -11.48 -4.51 -2.41
N ASN A 27 -10.45 -3.86 -1.88
CA ASN A 27 -10.38 -3.54 -0.46
C ASN A 27 -11.54 -2.66 0.01
N CYS A 28 -11.95 -1.68 -0.80
CA CYS A 28 -13.09 -0.82 -0.49
C CYS A 28 -14.39 -1.63 -0.37
N ILE A 29 -14.62 -2.56 -1.30
CA ILE A 29 -15.78 -3.47 -1.27
C ILE A 29 -15.72 -4.37 -0.03
N ARG A 30 -14.58 -5.04 0.22
CA ARG A 30 -14.43 -5.95 1.38
C ARG A 30 -14.56 -5.25 2.71
N LYS A 31 -14.09 -4.00 2.82
CA LYS A 31 -14.27 -3.16 4.00
C LYS A 31 -15.76 -2.90 4.27
N LYS A 32 -16.55 -2.58 3.24
CA LYS A 32 -18.01 -2.39 3.36
C LYS A 32 -18.71 -3.68 3.77
N ASP A 33 -18.36 -4.81 3.15
CA ASP A 33 -18.90 -6.13 3.50
C ASP A 33 -18.62 -6.46 4.97
N PHE A 34 -17.38 -6.24 5.42
CA PHE A 34 -16.97 -6.47 6.80
C PHE A 34 -17.79 -5.65 7.80
N TYR A 35 -17.90 -4.33 7.61
CA TYR A 35 -18.69 -3.49 8.53
C TYR A 35 -20.17 -3.88 8.58
N LYS A 36 -20.76 -4.22 7.41
CA LYS A 36 -22.13 -4.71 7.34
C LYS A 36 -22.27 -6.04 8.10
N ALA A 37 -21.35 -6.97 7.90
CA ALA A 37 -21.32 -8.25 8.60
C ALA A 37 -21.17 -8.06 10.11
N THR A 38 -20.27 -7.19 10.58
CA THR A 38 -20.10 -6.88 12.02
C THR A 38 -21.37 -6.32 12.63
N LYS A 39 -22.06 -5.39 11.96
CA LYS A 39 -23.32 -4.83 12.44
C LYS A 39 -24.40 -5.91 12.55
N ASN A 40 -24.54 -6.74 11.51
CA ASN A 40 -25.52 -7.81 11.47
C ASN A 40 -25.23 -8.87 12.54
N PHE A 41 -23.97 -9.28 12.68
CA PHE A 41 -23.52 -10.24 13.68
C PHE A 41 -23.89 -9.79 15.09
N LYS A 42 -23.56 -8.53 15.43
CA LYS A 42 -23.96 -7.92 16.70
C LYS A 42 -25.47 -7.92 16.89
N ASN A 43 -26.23 -7.56 15.85
CA ASN A 43 -27.69 -7.54 15.90
C ASN A 43 -28.28 -8.93 16.17
N PHE A 44 -27.80 -9.97 15.51
CA PHE A 44 -28.27 -11.34 15.71
C PHE A 44 -27.95 -11.85 17.12
N LEU A 45 -26.76 -11.54 17.66
CA LEU A 45 -26.41 -11.91 19.02
C LEU A 45 -27.24 -11.19 20.09
N SER A 46 -27.69 -9.96 19.83
CA SER A 46 -28.47 -9.18 20.80
C SER A 46 -29.98 -9.38 20.69
N ASN A 47 -30.50 -9.64 19.49
CA ASN A 47 -31.93 -9.52 19.19
C ASN A 47 -32.57 -10.81 18.67
N SER A 48 -31.86 -11.95 18.70
CA SER A 48 -32.39 -13.22 18.20
C SER A 48 -32.09 -14.36 19.17
N ILE A 49 -33.05 -15.27 19.34
CA ILE A 49 -32.82 -16.55 20.02
C ILE A 49 -32.23 -17.50 18.98
N LEU A 50 -30.95 -17.85 19.13
CA LEU A 50 -30.22 -18.68 18.19
C LEU A 50 -29.85 -20.02 18.83
N SER A 51 -29.97 -21.11 18.07
CA SER A 51 -29.38 -22.38 18.47
C SER A 51 -27.86 -22.31 18.38
N ILE A 52 -27.18 -23.23 19.08
CA ILE A 52 -25.72 -23.38 19.02
C ILE A 52 -25.25 -23.53 17.56
N SER A 53 -25.90 -24.41 16.79
CA SER A 53 -25.56 -24.63 15.37
C SER A 53 -25.77 -23.40 14.49
N GLN A 54 -26.72 -22.52 14.81
CA GLN A 54 -26.90 -21.26 14.11
C GLN A 54 -25.79 -20.26 14.46
N ILE A 55 -25.38 -20.19 15.74
CA ILE A 55 -24.27 -19.34 16.20
C ILE A 55 -22.96 -19.76 15.53
N GLU A 56 -22.67 -21.06 15.46
CA GLU A 56 -21.48 -21.60 14.80
C GLU A 56 -21.43 -21.23 13.31
N LYS A 57 -22.55 -21.42 12.59
CA LYS A 57 -22.66 -21.01 11.18
C LYS A 57 -22.45 -19.51 11.00
N LEU A 58 -23.07 -18.69 11.86
CA LEU A 58 -22.93 -17.23 11.84
C LEU A 58 -21.47 -16.82 12.07
N HIS A 59 -20.79 -17.47 13.02
CA HIS A 59 -19.40 -17.22 13.34
C HIS A 59 -18.46 -17.61 12.18
N GLN A 60 -18.70 -18.75 11.53
CA GLN A 60 -17.93 -19.19 10.36
C GLN A 60 -18.08 -18.22 9.18
N GLN A 61 -19.31 -17.75 8.90
CA GLN A 61 -19.56 -16.74 7.88
C GLN A 61 -18.85 -15.42 8.21
N TYR A 62 -18.94 -14.96 9.45
CA TYR A 62 -18.25 -13.74 9.90
C TYR A 62 -16.73 -13.84 9.72
N ASN A 63 -16.13 -14.96 10.14
CA ASN A 63 -14.68 -15.19 10.01
C ASN A 63 -14.23 -15.25 8.55
N THR A 64 -15.06 -15.80 7.66
CA THR A 64 -14.78 -15.81 6.21
C THR A 64 -14.72 -14.38 5.66
N ILE A 65 -15.67 -13.52 6.04
CA ILE A 65 -15.70 -12.12 5.60
C ILE A 65 -14.51 -11.34 6.19
N LEU A 66 -14.21 -11.55 7.47
CA LEU A 66 -13.05 -10.93 8.13
C LEU A 66 -11.75 -11.31 7.42
N SER A 67 -11.53 -12.60 7.16
CA SER A 67 -10.34 -13.09 6.46
C SER A 67 -10.19 -12.47 5.07
N ASN A 68 -11.29 -12.37 4.31
CA ASN A 68 -11.28 -11.73 2.99
C ASN A 68 -10.89 -10.25 3.06
N TYR A 69 -11.40 -9.50 4.03
CA TYR A 69 -11.03 -8.10 4.24
C TYR A 69 -9.58 -7.94 4.68
N GLN A 70 -9.11 -8.78 5.60
CA GLN A 70 -7.72 -8.74 6.05
C GLN A 70 -6.75 -9.07 4.90
N ARG A 71 -7.10 -10.04 4.05
CA ARG A 71 -6.32 -10.38 2.86
C ARG A 71 -6.27 -9.23 1.86
N SER A 72 -7.40 -8.58 1.55
CA SER A 72 -7.41 -7.44 0.62
C SER A 72 -6.56 -6.28 1.14
N ARG A 73 -6.60 -6.03 2.44
CA ARG A 73 -5.76 -5.02 3.09
C ARG A 73 -4.28 -5.37 3.02
N CYS A 74 -3.90 -6.61 3.31
CA CYS A 74 -2.52 -7.08 3.27
C CYS A 74 -1.90 -6.89 1.87
N MET A 75 -2.65 -7.17 0.81
CA MET A 75 -2.19 -6.93 -0.56
C MET A 75 -1.89 -5.45 -0.82
N LEU A 76 -2.71 -4.53 -0.31
CA LEU A 76 -2.44 -3.10 -0.42
C LEU A 76 -1.23 -2.66 0.41
N ASP A 77 -1.09 -3.18 1.62
CA ASP A 77 0.05 -2.87 2.50
C ASP A 77 1.39 -3.32 1.84
N LEU A 78 1.36 -4.34 0.99
CA LEU A 78 2.52 -4.81 0.21
C LEU A 78 2.78 -4.00 -1.07
N GLU A 79 1.72 -3.60 -1.78
CA GLU A 79 1.85 -2.96 -3.11
C GLU A 79 1.98 -1.43 -3.04
N LEU A 80 1.37 -0.78 -2.05
CA LEU A 80 1.39 0.68 -1.93
C LEU A 80 2.82 1.25 -1.78
N PRO A 81 3.70 0.68 -0.94
CA PRO A 81 5.08 1.15 -0.85
C PRO A 81 5.84 1.03 -2.19
N LYS A 82 5.61 -0.06 -2.93
CA LYS A 82 6.25 -0.28 -4.24
C LYS A 82 5.83 0.78 -5.24
N LEU A 83 4.54 1.12 -5.28
CA LEU A 83 4.02 2.17 -6.16
C LEU A 83 4.58 3.55 -5.81
N ILE A 84 4.66 3.86 -4.51
CA ILE A 84 5.26 5.13 -4.04
C ILE A 84 6.73 5.20 -4.45
N ASN A 85 7.50 4.14 -4.20
CA ASN A 85 8.91 4.09 -4.56
C ASN A 85 9.13 4.20 -6.07
N MET A 86 8.33 3.50 -6.88
CA MET A 86 8.40 3.61 -8.34
C MET A 86 8.20 5.07 -8.81
N ARG A 87 7.24 5.79 -8.23
CA ARG A 87 6.99 7.20 -8.57
C ARG A 87 8.11 8.12 -8.11
N LEU A 88 8.65 7.90 -6.91
CA LEU A 88 9.79 8.66 -6.40
C LEU A 88 11.00 8.48 -7.31
N MET A 89 11.33 7.24 -7.71
CA MET A 89 12.43 6.96 -8.62
C MET A 89 12.25 7.63 -9.98
N ALA A 90 11.05 7.60 -10.56
CA ALA A 90 10.77 8.28 -11.82
C ALA A 90 10.96 9.81 -11.75
N LEU A 91 10.63 10.42 -10.60
CA LEU A 91 10.91 11.83 -10.37
C LEU A 91 12.42 12.09 -10.26
N CYS A 92 13.15 11.28 -9.47
CA CYS A 92 14.61 11.38 -9.35
C CYS A 92 15.29 11.32 -10.72
N GLU A 93 14.98 10.29 -11.52
CA GLU A 93 15.54 10.11 -12.85
C GLU A 93 15.17 11.26 -13.80
N GLY A 94 13.95 11.78 -13.69
CA GLY A 94 13.50 12.95 -14.44
C GLY A 94 14.34 14.19 -14.14
N PHE A 95 14.57 14.49 -12.86
CA PHE A 95 15.39 15.63 -12.45
C PHE A 95 16.86 15.47 -12.83
N GLU A 96 17.45 14.28 -12.67
CA GLU A 96 18.83 14.01 -13.10
C GLU A 96 19.04 14.23 -14.60
N LYS A 97 18.07 13.84 -15.44
CA LYS A 97 18.11 14.09 -16.89
C LYS A 97 18.11 15.58 -17.20
N ILE A 98 17.32 16.37 -16.47
CA ILE A 98 17.31 17.83 -16.63
C ILE A 98 18.67 18.43 -16.29
N THR A 99 19.23 18.07 -15.13
CA THR A 99 20.56 18.54 -14.70
C THR A 99 21.61 18.32 -15.78
N LYS A 100 21.69 17.11 -16.36
CA LYS A 100 22.64 16.77 -17.43
C LYS A 100 22.45 17.62 -18.70
N VAL A 101 21.24 18.04 -19.03
CA VAL A 101 21.00 18.86 -20.23
C VAL A 101 21.43 20.31 -20.02
N PHE A 102 21.25 20.83 -18.80
CA PHE A 102 21.64 22.20 -18.47
C PHE A 102 23.12 22.34 -18.13
N ASP A 103 23.79 21.33 -17.55
CA ASP A 103 25.26 21.33 -17.37
C ASP A 103 26.02 21.48 -18.71
N ASN A 104 25.39 21.10 -19.83
CA ASN A 104 25.97 21.15 -21.18
C ASN A 104 25.68 22.45 -21.95
N LYS A 105 24.97 23.40 -21.35
CA LYS A 105 24.70 24.72 -21.94
C LYS A 105 25.08 25.78 -20.92
N ASP A 106 25.77 26.85 -21.32
CA ASP A 106 26.16 27.99 -20.45
C ASP A 106 24.93 28.76 -19.88
N GLY A 107 24.03 28.10 -19.14
CA GLY A 107 22.77 28.64 -18.66
C GLY A 107 22.54 28.39 -17.16
N ASP A 108 22.21 29.48 -16.45
CA ASP A 108 21.71 29.59 -15.07
C ASP A 108 22.05 28.45 -14.11
N ASN A 109 23.26 28.53 -13.53
CA ASN A 109 23.76 27.66 -12.46
C ASN A 109 22.76 27.47 -11.29
N GLU A 110 21.91 28.46 -11.00
CA GLU A 110 20.91 28.38 -9.93
C GLU A 110 19.78 27.38 -10.24
N ILE A 111 19.31 27.32 -11.48
CA ILE A 111 18.23 26.40 -11.90
C ILE A 111 18.74 24.96 -11.89
N VAL A 112 19.98 24.75 -12.34
CA VAL A 112 20.65 23.44 -12.31
C VAL A 112 20.84 22.95 -10.88
N ALA A 113 21.30 23.85 -9.99
CA ALA A 113 21.46 23.55 -8.57
C ALA A 113 20.13 23.17 -7.90
N LEU A 114 19.03 23.85 -8.25
CA LEU A 114 17.69 23.53 -7.75
C LEU A 114 17.22 22.14 -8.19
N PHE A 115 17.35 21.79 -9.48
CA PHE A 115 16.94 20.46 -9.95
C PHE A 115 17.79 19.35 -9.37
N LYS A 116 19.10 19.57 -9.24
CA LYS A 116 20.00 18.64 -8.56
C LYS A 116 19.59 18.44 -7.10
N LEU A 117 19.33 19.53 -6.36
CA LEU A 117 18.88 19.46 -4.98
C LEU A 117 17.55 18.69 -4.84
N ILE A 118 16.59 18.91 -5.75
CA ILE A 118 15.32 18.18 -5.74
C ILE A 118 15.56 16.68 -6.01
N GLY A 119 16.37 16.34 -7.02
CA GLY A 119 16.75 14.96 -7.32
C GLY A 119 17.42 14.28 -6.12
N GLU A 120 18.38 14.93 -5.46
CA GLU A 120 19.06 14.42 -4.27
C GLU A 120 18.13 14.23 -3.07
N LYS A 121 17.18 15.16 -2.87
CA LYS A 121 16.19 15.07 -1.77
C LYS A 121 15.14 13.99 -2.01
N LEU A 122 14.80 13.72 -3.27
CA LEU A 122 13.90 12.62 -3.65
C LEU A 122 14.64 11.28 -3.66
N TYR A 123 15.94 11.29 -3.99
CA TYR A 123 16.84 10.15 -3.91
C TYR A 123 17.23 9.94 -2.45
N ILE A 124 16.26 9.51 -1.64
CA ILE A 124 16.55 8.82 -0.41
C ILE A 124 17.06 7.45 -0.84
N LYS A 125 18.37 7.37 -1.12
CA LYS A 125 19.09 6.10 -1.16
C LYS A 125 18.64 5.34 0.08
N ASP A 126 18.34 4.04 -0.05
CA ASP A 126 18.07 3.13 1.08
C ASP A 126 19.29 3.00 2.02
N SER A 127 19.91 4.11 2.44
CA SER A 127 20.80 4.20 3.58
C SER A 127 19.92 4.21 4.82
N ASN A 128 19.55 3.00 5.24
CA ASN A 128 19.24 2.67 6.63
C ASN A 128 18.09 3.45 7.28
N THR A 129 16.90 3.40 6.69
CA THR A 129 15.74 3.19 7.58
C THR A 129 15.58 1.68 7.76
N ALA A 130 16.55 1.10 8.45
CA ALA A 130 16.30 -0.11 9.20
C ALA A 130 15.19 0.24 10.20
N ILE A 131 13.95 -0.08 9.84
CA ILE A 131 13.05 -0.56 10.88
C ILE A 131 13.71 -1.87 11.31
N SER A 132 14.46 -1.79 12.40
CA SER A 132 15.15 -2.90 13.02
C SER A 132 14.14 -4.02 13.30
N HIS A 133 14.03 -4.97 12.39
CA HIS A 133 13.62 -6.31 12.72
C HIS A 133 14.75 -7.22 12.29
N VAL A 134 15.66 -7.39 13.26
CA VAL A 134 16.50 -8.56 13.44
C VAL A 134 15.77 -9.77 12.85
N GLU A 135 16.41 -10.39 11.85
CA GLU A 135 15.99 -11.68 11.36
C GLU A 135 15.95 -12.66 12.53
N ASP A 136 14.80 -13.28 12.71
CA ASP A 136 14.82 -14.64 13.19
C ASP A 136 14.03 -15.50 12.20
N SER A 137 14.68 -16.59 11.84
CA SER A 137 14.27 -17.51 10.79
C SER A 137 12.95 -18.20 11.13
N SER A 138 12.22 -18.61 10.08
CA SER A 138 11.06 -19.54 10.11
C SER A 138 9.76 -19.02 10.76
N LYS A 139 8.90 -18.38 9.96
CA LYS A 139 7.42 -18.55 9.86
C LYS A 139 6.77 -17.33 9.18
N PRO A 140 5.64 -17.51 8.47
CA PRO A 140 4.94 -16.41 7.80
C PRO A 140 4.50 -15.36 8.84
N LYS A 141 5.03 -14.14 8.72
CA LYS A 141 4.71 -13.02 9.62
C LYS A 141 3.24 -12.62 9.44
N LEU A 142 2.40 -13.03 10.40
CA LEU A 142 1.01 -12.55 10.54
C LEU A 142 0.98 -11.03 10.80
N CYS A 143 -0.01 -10.36 10.21
CA CYS A 143 -0.29 -8.95 10.45
C CYS A 143 -0.64 -8.70 11.94
N GLN A 144 0.15 -7.87 12.63
CA GLN A 144 -0.05 -7.57 14.06
C GLN A 144 -1.39 -6.88 14.39
N LYS A 145 -2.07 -6.26 13.41
CA LYS A 145 -3.44 -5.73 13.57
C LYS A 145 -4.53 -6.79 13.41
N CYS A 146 -4.18 -7.96 12.89
CA CYS A 146 -5.07 -9.09 12.65
C CYS A 146 -4.76 -10.23 13.63
N LYS A 147 -4.93 -9.99 14.94
CA LYS A 147 -4.83 -11.05 15.95
C LYS A 147 -5.99 -12.03 15.77
N ILE A 148 -5.82 -13.05 14.92
CA ILE A 148 -6.66 -14.25 14.94
C ILE A 148 -6.11 -15.10 16.07
N ASN A 149 -6.79 -15.11 17.23
CA ASN A 149 -6.51 -16.07 18.28
C ASN A 149 -6.97 -17.45 17.78
N TYR A 150 -6.01 -18.28 17.34
CA TYR A 150 -6.26 -19.72 17.22
C TYR A 150 -6.37 -20.27 18.64
N VAL A 151 -7.59 -20.54 19.09
CA VAL A 151 -7.83 -21.39 20.25
C VAL A 151 -7.71 -22.83 19.76
N HIS A 152 -6.68 -23.54 20.20
CA HIS A 152 -6.64 -24.99 20.05
C HIS A 152 -7.74 -25.58 20.95
N GLU A 153 -8.68 -26.31 20.35
CA GLU A 153 -9.59 -27.17 21.11
C GLU A 153 -8.81 -28.41 21.59
N LYS A 154 -8.73 -28.51 22.93
CA LYS A 154 -8.37 -29.64 23.80
C LYS A 154 -7.04 -30.34 23.61
#